data_AF-A0A7R9MQT2-F1
#
_entry.id   AF-A0A7R9MQT2-F1
#
_cell.length_a   1.000
_cell.length_b   1.000
_cell.length_c   1.000
_cell.angle_alpha   90.00
_cell.angle_beta   90.00
_cell.angle_gamma   90.00
#
_symmetry.space_group_name_H-M   'P 1'
#
loop_
_entity.id
_entity.type
_entity.pdbx_description
1 polymer ?
#
loop_
_entity_poly.entity_id
_entity_poly.type
_entity_poly.pdbx_seq_one_letter_code
_entity_poly.pdbx_strand_id
1 'polypeptide(L)' 'MAGSFWQSSHFQQWLLTRQDLSRERHQDLQIVTDEEYLKLMIFFANLIQALGEQLKVKQQVVATAIVYFKRFYVRNS' A
#
# COMPACT_ATOMS: atom_id res chain seq x y z
N MET A 1 -11.19 -10.62 -15.16
CA MET A 1 -11.45 -9.99 -13.85
C MET A 1 -11.97 -8.55 -13.93
N ALA A 2 -11.96 -7.86 -15.08
CA ALA A 2 -12.35 -6.44 -15.16
C ALA A 2 -13.78 -6.13 -14.68
N GLY A 3 -14.72 -7.09 -14.81
CA GLY A 3 -16.11 -6.93 -14.36
C GLY A 3 -16.45 -7.66 -13.05
N SER A 4 -15.50 -8.33 -12.40
CA SER A 4 -15.75 -9.22 -11.25
C SER A 4 -15.17 -8.68 -9.94
N PHE A 5 -15.13 -7.35 -9.79
CA PHE A 5 -14.54 -6.70 -8.61
C PHE A 5 -15.21 -7.14 -7.30
N TRP A 6 -16.55 -7.16 -7.24
CA TRP A 6 -17.32 -7.50 -6.05
C TRP A 6 -17.12 -8.95 -5.57
N GLN A 7 -16.69 -9.85 -6.46
CA GLN A 7 -16.39 -11.25 -6.15
C GLN A 7 -14.89 -11.50 -5.95
N SER A 8 -14.05 -10.46 -6.08
CA SER A 8 -12.60 -10.59 -6.01
C SER A 8 -12.08 -10.61 -4.57
N SER A 9 -10.91 -11.24 -4.38
CA SER A 9 -10.19 -11.17 -3.10
C SER A 9 -9.81 -9.74 -2.72
N HIS A 10 -9.61 -8.85 -3.71
CA HIS A 10 -9.37 -7.44 -3.44
C HIS A 10 -10.51 -6.82 -2.64
N PHE A 11 -11.75 -7.01 -3.12
CA PHE A 11 -12.93 -6.49 -2.44
C PHE A 11 -13.15 -7.18 -1.09
N GLN A 12 -13.07 -8.51 -1.05
CA GLN A 12 -13.45 -9.29 0.13
C GLN A 12 -12.44 -9.24 1.29
N GLN A 13 -11.15 -9.04 1.02
CA GLN A 13 -10.09 -9.19 2.04
C GLN A 13 -9.21 -7.94 2.21
N TRP A 14 -9.19 -7.04 1.23
CA TRP A 14 -8.21 -5.94 1.18
C TRP A 14 -8.83 -4.54 1.14
N LEU A 15 -10.16 -4.44 1.23
CA LEU A 15 -10.83 -3.19 1.58
C LEU A 15 -10.91 -3.09 3.11
N LEU A 16 -9.93 -2.40 3.68
CA LEU A 16 -9.81 -2.23 5.12
C LEU A 16 -10.49 -0.94 5.57
N THR A 17 -11.09 -0.95 6.76
CA THR A 17 -11.66 0.27 7.34
C THR A 17 -10.54 1.14 7.91
N ARG A 18 -10.84 2.43 8.14
CA ARG A 18 -9.89 3.33 8.80
C ARG A 18 -9.55 2.87 10.21
N GLN A 19 -10.51 2.26 10.92
CA GLN A 19 -10.30 1.76 12.28
C GLN A 19 -9.31 0.60 12.28
N ASP A 20 -9.45 -0.35 11.35
CA ASP A 20 -8.50 -1.46 11.19
C ASP A 20 -7.09 -0.92 10.91
N LEU A 21 -6.96 0.03 9.97
CA LEU A 21 -5.67 0.62 9.61
C LEU A 21 -5.01 1.39 10.76
N SER A 22 -5.78 2.03 11.64
CA SER A 22 -5.23 2.71 12.82
C SER A 22 -4.77 1.71 13.88
N ARG A 23 -5.46 0.57 14.01
CA ARG A 23 -5.07 -0.49 14.94
C ARG A 23 -3.77 -1.15 14.51
N GLU A 24 -3.66 -1.55 13.25
CA GLU A 24 -2.47 -2.26 12.78
C GLU A 24 -1.22 -1.36 12.77
N ARG A 25 -1.37 -0.07 12.44
CA ARG A 25 -0.27 0.91 12.48
C ARG A 25 0.13 1.36 13.89
N HIS A 26 -0.58 0.93 14.93
CA HIS A 26 -0.35 1.42 16.29
C HIS A 26 1.09 1.19 16.75
N GLN A 27 1.69 0.06 16.37
CA GLN A 27 3.07 -0.28 16.74
C GLN A 27 4.09 0.68 16.09
N ASP A 28 3.97 0.96 14.79
CA ASP A 28 4.84 1.91 14.09
C ASP A 28 4.69 3.33 14.65
N LEU A 29 3.45 3.72 14.98
CA LEU A 29 3.14 5.05 15.51
C LEU A 29 3.69 5.29 16.93
N GLN A 30 4.23 4.27 17.59
CA GLN A 30 5.02 4.47 18.83
C GLN A 30 6.42 5.02 18.54
N ILE A 31 6.93 4.83 17.32
CA ILE A 31 8.29 5.20 16.92
C ILE A 31 8.28 6.44 16.02
N VAL A 32 7.32 6.51 15.10
CA VAL A 32 7.17 7.62 14.15
C VAL A 32 5.85 8.35 14.33
N THR A 33 5.83 9.65 14.06
CA THR A 33 4.57 10.41 14.05
C THR A 33 3.70 10.02 12.84
N ASP A 34 2.39 10.30 12.92
CA ASP A 34 1.48 10.09 11.78
C ASP A 34 1.96 10.81 10.50
N GLU A 35 2.53 12.00 10.65
CA GLU A 35 3.03 12.78 9.52
C GLU A 35 4.27 12.13 8.88
N GLU A 36 5.21 11.66 9.70
CA GLU A 36 6.40 10.95 9.24
C GLU A 36 6.05 9.62 8.58
N TYR A 37 5.10 8.88 9.15
CA TYR A 37 4.58 7.65 8.55
C TYR A 37 4.03 7.91 7.14
N LEU A 38 3.24 8.97 6.97
CA LEU A 38 2.71 9.35 5.65
C LEU A 38 3.83 9.75 4.68
N LYS A 39 4.83 10.52 5.15
CA LYS A 39 6.02 10.89 4.35
C LYS A 39 6.80 9.64 3.90
N LEU A 40 7.01 8.66 4.78
CA LEU A 40 7.66 7.39 4.44
C LEU A 40 6.87 6.62 3.37
N MET A 41 5.56 6.53 3.51
CA MET A 41 4.70 5.86 2.52
C MET A 41 4.73 6.55 1.15
N ILE A 42 4.81 7.88 1.11
CA ILE A 42 4.98 8.65 -0.13
C ILE A 42 6.36 8.41 -0.73
N PHE A 43 7.42 8.45 0.10
CA PHE A 43 8.78 8.21 -0.33
C PHE A 43 8.93 6.85 -1.02
N PHE A 44 8.46 5.77 -0.40
CA PHE A 44 8.55 4.43 -1.00
C PHE A 44 7.67 4.27 -2.23
N ALA A 45 6.50 4.91 -2.29
CA ALA A 45 5.69 4.91 -3.51
C ALA A 45 6.43 5.58 -4.68
N ASN A 46 7.12 6.70 -4.43
CA ASN A 46 7.94 7.39 -5.43
C ASN A 46 9.17 6.55 -5.82
N LEU A 47 9.78 5.85 -4.87
CA LEU A 47 10.89 4.93 -5.15
C LEU A 47 10.43 3.79 -6.08
N ILE A 48 9.28 3.17 -5.80
CA ILE A 48 8.72 2.12 -6.65
C ILE A 48 8.37 2.67 -8.05
N GLN A 49 7.85 3.91 -8.13
CA GLN A 49 7.61 4.58 -9.40
C GLN A 49 8.89 4.77 -10.21
N ALA A 50 9.95 5.32 -9.60
CA ALA A 50 11.24 5.52 -10.25
C ALA A 50 11.86 4.18 -10.73
N LEU A 51 11.76 3.12 -9.92
CA LEU A 51 12.18 1.77 -10.31
C LEU A 51 11.37 1.27 -11.52
N GLY A 52 10.06 1.49 -11.53
CA GLY A 52 9.18 1.12 -12.64
C GLY A 52 9.55 1.83 -13.94
N GLU A 53 9.86 3.13 -13.87
CA GLU A 53 10.33 3.93 -15.00
C GLU A 53 11.68 3.45 -15.53
N GLN A 54 12.64 3.18 -14.63
CA GLN A 54 13.95 2.64 -15.01
C GLN A 54 13.83 1.27 -15.71
N LEU A 55 12.91 0.42 -15.24
CA LEU A 55 12.60 -0.89 -15.84
C LEU A 55 11.67 -0.81 -17.06
N LYS A 56 11.17 0.38 -17.41
CA LYS A 56 10.25 0.63 -18.53
C LYS A 56 8.98 -0.21 -18.50
N VAL A 57 8.44 -0.49 -17.30
CA VAL A 57 7.19 -1.26 -17.15
C VAL A 57 5.97 -0.35 -17.26
N LYS A 58 4.82 -0.94 -17.62
CA LYS A 58 3.55 -0.21 -17.70
C LYS A 58 3.07 0.22 -16.31
N GLN A 59 2.37 1.35 -16.24
CA GLN A 59 1.85 1.90 -14.97
C GLN A 59 0.99 0.91 -14.16
N GLN A 60 0.26 0.01 -14.82
CA GLN A 60 -0.53 -1.03 -14.13
C GLN A 60 0.34 -1.98 -13.28
N VAL A 61 1.57 -2.28 -13.74
CA VAL A 61 2.53 -3.10 -13.01
C VAL A 61 3.04 -2.35 -11.78
N VAL A 62 3.41 -1.07 -11.97
CA VAL A 62 3.87 -0.19 -10.89
C VAL A 62 2.79 0.00 -9.83
N ALA A 63 1.55 0.28 -10.25
CA ALA A 63 0.42 0.45 -9.34
C ALA A 63 0.15 -0.82 -8.52
N THR A 64 0.24 -2.00 -9.14
CA THR A 64 0.08 -3.28 -8.44
C THR A 64 1.19 -3.51 -7.42
N ALA A 65 2.44 -3.17 -7.77
CA ALA A 65 3.58 -3.24 -6.85
C ALA A 65 3.38 -2.31 -5.63
N ILE A 66 2.92 -1.08 -5.83
CA ILE A 66 2.60 -0.14 -4.74
C ILE A 66 1.49 -0.71 -3.85
N VAL A 67 0.45 -1.31 -4.43
CA VAL A 67 -0.62 -1.96 -3.64
C VAL A 67 -0.06 -3.10 -2.78
N TYR A 68 0.82 -3.94 -3.33
CA TYR A 68 1.45 -5.04 -2.56
C TYR A 68 2.35 -4.51 -1.45
N PHE A 69 3.15 -3.48 -1.73
CA PHE A 69 3.95 -2.78 -0.71
C PHE A 69 3.06 -2.30 0.44
N LYS A 70 1.98 -1.56 0.15
CA LYS A 70 1.07 -1.06 1.17
C LYS A 70 0.38 -2.17 1.96
N ARG A 71 -0.02 -3.26 1.29
CA ARG A 71 -0.65 -4.42 1.95
C ARG A 71 0.29 -5.12 2.93
N PHE A 72 1.58 -5.19 2.58
CA PHE A 72 2.59 -5.80 3.44
C PHE A 72 2.74 -5.01 4.75
N TYR A 73 3.00 -3.70 4.66
CA TYR A 73 3.21 -2.83 5.83
C TYR A 73 1.94 -2.47 6.60
N VAL A 74 0.77 -2.87 6.10
CA VAL A 74 -0.46 -2.82 6.91
C VAL A 74 -0.56 -4.01 7.88
N ARG A 75 0.15 -5.12 7.65
CA ARG A 75 0.11 -6.31 8.51
C ARG A 75 1.42 -6.58 9.24
N ASN A 76 2.47 -5.86 8.91
CA ASN A 76 3.81 -6.05 9.44
C ASN A 76 4.38 -4.67 9.79
N SER A 77 4.90 -4.56 11.02
CA SER A 77 5.64 -3.42 11.57
C SER A 77 7.14 -3.69 11.41
#